data_AF-A0A9D6IP85-F1
#
_entry.id   AF-A0A9D6IP85-F1
#
_cell.length_a   1.000
_cell.length_b   1.000
_cell.length_c   1.000
_cell.angle_alpha   90.00
_cell.angle_beta   90.00
_cell.angle_gamma   90.00
#
_symmetry.space_group_name_H-M   'P 1'
#
loop_
_entity.id
_entity.type
_entity.pdbx_description
1 polymer ?
#
loop_
_entity_poly.entity_id
_entity_poly.type
_entity_poly.pdbx_seq_one_letter_code
_entity_poly.pdbx_strand_id
1 'polypeptide(L)'
;MTRTVRLAAALLFLLAACQGPEQLVLKKYFSAVQLKDKATLAAIAVEPTMPNLTKWEIVSPGEITTQVAPLKALQQAADEAKAKLEGLKGKAREAQAAMDAAKATLESASKKEKAVAQSDFDAKETAYEQAVQAVKDQQKVLNNAKGDADAERKITALSASDLPGLETMDGEYRSKEVVVKLTIKKEDETQEAKNYVVTMRSYKMVNPATGRTSRGKWIIMHMQPQGT
;
A
#
# COMPACT_ATOMS: atom_id res chain seq x y z
N MET A 1 -20.80 -62.18 31.30
CA MET A 1 -19.35 -62.34 31.06
C MET A 1 -19.22 -62.79 29.61
N THR A 2 -18.63 -62.09 28.66
CA THR A 2 -17.41 -61.26 28.63
C THR A 2 -17.49 -60.30 27.42
N ARG A 3 -16.93 -59.10 27.58
CA ARG A 3 -16.70 -58.09 26.53
C ARG A 3 -15.48 -58.48 25.70
N THR A 4 -15.48 -58.27 24.39
CA THR A 4 -14.27 -57.93 23.61
C THR A 4 -14.67 -57.41 22.22
N VAL A 5 -14.57 -56.10 21.95
CA VAL A 5 -13.44 -55.33 21.38
C VAL A 5 -13.86 -54.84 19.99
N ARG A 6 -14.32 -53.57 19.96
CA ARG A 6 -14.36 -52.71 18.78
C ARG A 6 -12.94 -52.18 18.50
N LEU A 7 -12.78 -51.54 17.34
CA LEU A 7 -11.66 -50.70 16.86
C LEU A 7 -10.55 -51.43 16.07
N ALA A 8 -10.54 -51.21 14.76
CA ALA A 8 -9.36 -50.76 14.01
C ALA A 8 -9.72 -50.52 12.54
N ALA A 9 -10.27 -49.35 12.21
CA ALA A 9 -10.39 -48.88 10.82
C ALA A 9 -10.54 -47.35 10.78
N ALA A 10 -9.55 -46.62 11.32
CA ALA A 10 -9.47 -45.17 11.13
C ALA A 10 -8.05 -44.70 11.46
N LEU A 11 -7.11 -44.77 10.51
CA LEU A 11 -5.94 -43.88 10.48
C LEU A 11 -5.21 -44.01 9.12
N LEU A 12 -5.74 -43.37 8.07
CA LEU A 12 -5.03 -43.26 6.78
C LEU A 12 -5.35 -41.92 6.08
N PHE A 13 -5.20 -40.82 6.81
CA PHE A 13 -5.40 -39.45 6.30
C PHE A 13 -4.25 -38.47 6.62
N LEU A 14 -3.03 -38.95 6.93
CA LEU A 14 -1.93 -38.08 7.38
C LEU A 14 -0.89 -37.67 6.33
N LEU A 15 -1.07 -37.94 5.02
CA LEU A 15 -0.05 -37.60 4.02
C LEU A 15 -0.54 -36.89 2.76
N ALA A 16 -1.74 -36.32 2.77
CA ALA A 16 -2.05 -35.23 1.84
C ALA A 16 -1.51 -33.92 2.42
N ALA A 17 -0.17 -33.81 2.50
CA ALA A 17 0.49 -32.51 2.62
C ALA A 17 0.17 -31.74 1.33
N CYS A 18 -1.00 -31.10 1.34
CA CYS A 18 -1.47 -30.22 0.29
C CYS A 18 -0.41 -29.13 0.17
N GLN A 19 0.44 -29.21 -0.85
CA GLN A 19 1.44 -28.19 -1.16
C GLN A 19 0.68 -26.91 -1.49
N GLY A 20 0.44 -26.10 -0.47
CA GLY A 20 -0.29 -24.86 -0.61
C GLY A 20 0.43 -23.91 -1.58
N PRO A 21 -0.30 -23.01 -2.25
CA PRO A 21 0.28 -22.06 -3.20
C PRO A 21 1.38 -21.18 -2.57
N GLU A 22 1.44 -21.10 -1.23
CA GLU A 22 2.46 -20.38 -0.49
C GLU A 22 3.83 -21.05 -0.54
N GLN A 23 3.88 -22.38 -0.53
CA GLN A 23 5.13 -23.12 -0.47
C GLN A 23 6.00 -22.82 -1.68
N LEU A 24 5.40 -22.67 -2.86
CA LEU A 24 6.12 -22.33 -4.09
C LEU A 24 6.74 -20.93 -4.02
N VAL A 25 5.99 -19.94 -3.55
CA VAL A 25 6.46 -18.55 -3.45
C VAL A 25 7.52 -18.40 -2.35
N LEU A 26 7.30 -18.99 -1.17
CA LEU A 26 8.27 -18.99 -0.07
C LEU A 26 9.55 -19.71 -0.46
N LYS A 27 9.47 -20.85 -1.15
CA LYS A 27 10.65 -21.56 -1.66
C LYS A 27 11.44 -20.71 -2.63
N LYS A 28 10.77 -20.04 -3.58
CA LYS A 28 11.43 -19.12 -4.51
C LYS A 28 12.08 -17.94 -3.77
N TYR A 29 11.38 -17.36 -2.80
CA TYR A 29 11.88 -16.25 -2.00
C TYR A 29 13.12 -16.63 -1.19
N PHE A 30 13.05 -17.67 -0.36
CA PHE A 30 14.18 -18.04 0.49
C PHE A 30 15.35 -18.63 -0.29
N SER A 31 15.11 -19.27 -1.44
CA SER A 31 16.18 -19.62 -2.37
C SER A 31 16.87 -18.38 -2.92
N ALA A 32 16.12 -17.33 -3.29
CA ALA A 32 16.70 -16.07 -3.74
C ALA A 32 17.46 -15.34 -2.61
N VAL A 33 16.99 -15.42 -1.36
CA VAL A 33 17.72 -14.92 -0.19
C VAL A 33 19.07 -15.63 -0.04
N GLN A 34 19.08 -16.96 -0.08
CA GLN A 34 20.31 -17.76 0.03
C GLN A 34 21.31 -17.46 -1.10
N LEU A 35 20.81 -17.26 -2.32
CA LEU A 35 21.61 -16.94 -3.50
C LEU A 35 21.95 -15.43 -3.61
N LYS A 36 21.45 -14.60 -2.69
CA LYS A 36 21.56 -13.13 -2.75
C LYS A 36 21.05 -12.53 -4.08
N ASP A 37 20.05 -13.18 -4.69
CA ASP A 37 19.44 -12.76 -5.95
C ASP A 37 18.42 -11.63 -5.71
N LYS A 38 18.91 -10.40 -5.73
CA LYS A 38 18.10 -9.19 -5.54
C LYS A 38 17.02 -9.01 -6.61
N ALA A 39 17.26 -9.47 -7.85
CA ALA A 39 16.32 -9.30 -8.95
C ALA A 39 15.09 -10.20 -8.74
N THR A 40 15.30 -11.46 -8.36
CA THR A 40 14.19 -12.35 -8.02
C THR A 40 13.41 -11.86 -6.81
N LEU A 41 14.09 -11.35 -5.77
CA LEU A 41 13.44 -10.81 -4.58
C LEU A 41 12.54 -9.61 -4.91
N ALA A 42 13.04 -8.65 -5.69
CA ALA A 42 12.26 -7.48 -6.12
C ALA A 42 11.04 -7.83 -7.00
N ALA A 43 11.05 -9.00 -7.66
CA ALA A 43 9.96 -9.45 -8.52
C ALA A 43 8.83 -10.19 -7.77
N ILE A 44 9.02 -10.51 -6.50
CA ILE A 44 8.07 -11.31 -5.70
C ILE A 44 7.81 -10.74 -4.29
N ALA A 45 8.56 -9.73 -3.85
CA ALA A 45 8.41 -9.11 -2.55
C ALA A 45 8.42 -7.58 -2.65
N VAL A 46 7.56 -6.94 -1.86
CA VAL A 46 7.45 -5.48 -1.77
C VAL A 46 8.61 -4.93 -0.95
N GLU A 47 8.84 -5.52 0.23
CA GLU A 47 9.94 -5.17 1.14
C GLU A 47 10.85 -6.38 1.36
N PRO A 48 11.76 -6.68 0.41
CA PRO A 48 12.61 -7.85 0.53
C PRO A 48 13.65 -7.67 1.64
N THR A 49 13.79 -8.71 2.46
CA THR A 49 14.83 -8.83 3.49
C THR A 49 15.81 -9.94 3.10
N MET A 50 17.09 -9.72 3.37
CA MET A 50 18.16 -10.68 3.04
C MET A 50 18.94 -11.08 4.30
N PRO A 51 18.32 -11.82 5.24
CA PRO A 51 19.07 -12.40 6.35
C PRO A 51 20.09 -13.42 5.84
N ASN A 52 21.14 -13.67 6.63
CA ASN A 52 22.11 -14.73 6.35
C ASN A 52 21.49 -16.12 6.65
N LEU A 53 20.57 -16.54 5.79
CA LEU A 53 19.71 -17.69 5.98
C LEU A 53 20.43 -18.99 5.68
N THR A 54 20.42 -19.94 6.62
CA THR A 54 20.95 -21.30 6.41
C THR A 54 19.83 -22.29 6.13
N LYS A 55 18.72 -22.22 6.88
CA LYS A 55 17.57 -23.12 6.78
C LYS A 55 16.26 -22.37 7.01
N TRP A 56 15.19 -22.84 6.38
CA TRP A 56 13.84 -22.37 6.67
C TRP A 56 12.83 -23.53 6.62
N GLU A 57 11.72 -23.39 7.33
CA GLU A 57 10.57 -24.30 7.27
C GLU A 57 9.26 -23.56 7.57
N ILE A 58 8.14 -24.04 7.02
CA ILE A 58 6.82 -23.52 7.35
C ILE A 58 6.38 -24.16 8.68
N VAL A 59 6.06 -23.33 9.66
CA VAL A 59 5.54 -23.76 10.98
C VAL A 59 4.02 -23.87 10.94
N SER A 60 3.36 -22.86 10.38
CA SER A 60 1.89 -22.82 10.29
C SER A 60 1.42 -22.02 9.07
N PRO A 61 0.58 -22.60 8.20
CA PRO A 61 -0.11 -21.84 7.17
C PRO A 61 -1.30 -21.09 7.81
N GLY A 62 -1.32 -19.76 7.75
CA GLY A 62 -2.49 -19.00 8.19
C GLY A 62 -3.66 -19.04 7.21
N GLU A 63 -4.80 -18.59 7.71
CA GLU A 63 -6.07 -18.54 6.98
C GLU A 63 -6.05 -17.47 5.88
N ILE A 64 -6.82 -17.71 4.82
CA ILE A 64 -6.98 -16.77 3.72
C ILE A 64 -8.17 -15.85 4.02
N THR A 65 -7.90 -14.56 4.08
CA THR A 65 -8.92 -13.51 4.11
C THR A 65 -9.05 -12.89 2.72
N THR A 66 -10.25 -12.47 2.33
CA THR A 66 -10.50 -11.78 1.06
C THR A 66 -11.08 -10.40 1.34
N GLN A 67 -10.56 -9.39 0.64
CA GLN A 67 -10.96 -8.00 0.78
C GLN A 67 -11.03 -7.34 -0.59
N VAL A 68 -11.76 -6.23 -0.69
CA VAL A 68 -11.83 -5.44 -1.92
C VAL A 68 -10.46 -4.83 -2.22
N ALA A 69 -10.04 -4.86 -3.49
CA ALA A 69 -8.80 -4.24 -3.92
C ALA A 69 -8.89 -2.71 -3.76
N PRO A 70 -7.99 -2.07 -2.99
CA PRO A 70 -8.13 -0.65 -2.68
C PRO A 70 -7.65 0.28 -3.80
N LEU A 71 -6.92 -0.23 -4.79
CA LEU A 71 -6.27 0.58 -5.84
C LEU A 71 -7.23 1.56 -6.52
N LYS A 72 -8.41 1.10 -6.94
CA LYS A 72 -9.41 1.95 -7.61
C LYS A 72 -9.90 3.08 -6.69
N ALA A 73 -10.18 2.76 -5.43
CA ALA A 73 -10.62 3.76 -4.46
C ALA A 73 -9.50 4.77 -4.13
N LEU A 74 -8.25 4.31 -4.03
CA LEU A 74 -7.09 5.18 -3.83
C LEU A 74 -6.86 6.12 -5.02
N GLN A 75 -7.01 5.61 -6.25
CA GLN A 75 -6.92 6.44 -7.45
C GLN A 75 -8.03 7.51 -7.47
N GLN A 76 -9.26 7.14 -7.15
CA GLN A 76 -10.37 8.08 -7.03
C GLN A 76 -10.09 9.18 -6.00
N ALA A 77 -9.57 8.81 -4.83
CA ALA A 77 -9.18 9.78 -3.81
C ALA A 77 -8.10 10.76 -4.30
N ALA A 78 -7.12 10.28 -5.09
CA ALA A 78 -6.10 11.13 -5.69
C ALA A 78 -6.70 12.10 -6.73
N ASP A 79 -7.63 11.63 -7.56
CA ASP A 79 -8.30 12.46 -8.56
C ASP A 79 -9.21 13.52 -7.92
N GLU A 80 -9.95 13.17 -6.87
CA GLU A 80 -10.74 14.10 -6.07
C GLU A 80 -9.85 15.15 -5.38
N ALA A 81 -8.74 14.73 -4.78
CA ALA A 81 -7.79 15.65 -4.15
C ALA A 81 -7.20 16.63 -5.16
N LYS A 82 -6.97 16.18 -6.40
CA LYS A 82 -6.50 17.02 -7.52
C LYS A 82 -7.57 18.01 -7.95
N ALA A 83 -8.81 17.57 -8.13
CA ALA A 83 -9.92 18.45 -8.49
C ALA A 83 -10.13 19.55 -7.44
N LYS A 84 -10.06 19.20 -6.15
CA LYS A 84 -10.14 20.16 -5.04
C LYS A 84 -8.99 21.15 -5.05
N LEU A 85 -7.76 20.69 -5.31
CA LEU A 85 -6.59 21.57 -5.42
C LEU A 85 -6.77 22.60 -6.54
N GLU A 86 -7.23 22.20 -7.72
CA GLU A 86 -7.47 23.12 -8.83
C GLU A 86 -8.55 24.16 -8.50
N GLY A 87 -9.61 23.75 -7.79
CA GLY A 87 -10.62 24.68 -7.28
C GLY A 87 -10.05 25.70 -6.27
N LEU A 88 -9.16 25.26 -5.37
CA LEU A 88 -8.48 26.17 -4.43
C LEU A 88 -7.50 27.12 -5.11
N LYS A 89 -6.79 26.68 -6.14
CA LYS A 89 -5.94 27.56 -6.96
C LYS A 89 -6.76 28.66 -7.65
N GLY A 90 -7.96 28.33 -8.14
CA GLY A 90 -8.91 29.31 -8.66
C GLY A 90 -9.24 30.39 -7.62
N LYS A 91 -9.65 29.97 -6.42
CA LYS A 91 -9.95 30.88 -5.30
C LYS A 91 -8.75 31.73 -4.87
N ALA A 92 -7.54 31.16 -4.87
CA ALA A 92 -6.33 31.90 -4.54
C ALA A 92 -6.02 33.00 -5.56
N ARG A 93 -6.24 32.73 -6.87
CA ARG A 93 -6.11 33.74 -7.92
C ARG A 93 -7.16 34.85 -7.80
N GLU A 94 -8.40 34.50 -7.47
CA GLU A 94 -9.47 35.48 -7.22
C GLU A 94 -9.15 36.36 -6.01
N ALA A 95 -8.68 35.75 -4.91
CA ALA A 95 -8.26 36.48 -3.71
C ALA A 95 -7.06 37.40 -4.00
N GLN A 96 -6.10 36.94 -4.80
CA GLN A 96 -4.96 37.75 -5.23
C GLN A 96 -5.43 38.97 -6.04
N ALA A 97 -6.30 38.77 -7.03
CA ALA A 97 -6.83 39.87 -7.84
C ALA A 97 -7.61 40.89 -6.99
N ALA A 98 -8.37 40.42 -6.00
CA ALA A 98 -9.07 41.31 -5.05
C ALA A 98 -8.10 42.09 -4.16
N MET A 99 -7.03 41.45 -3.67
CA MET A 99 -5.97 42.11 -2.90
C MET A 99 -5.24 43.17 -3.74
N ASP A 100 -4.88 42.85 -4.98
CA ASP A 100 -4.22 43.78 -5.89
C ASP A 100 -5.10 45.00 -6.21
N ALA A 101 -6.41 44.79 -6.40
CA ALA A 101 -7.38 45.87 -6.59
C ALA A 101 -7.53 46.76 -5.33
N ALA A 102 -7.59 46.16 -4.14
CA ALA A 102 -7.63 46.88 -2.87
C ALA A 102 -6.33 47.68 -2.65
N LYS A 103 -5.18 47.12 -3.03
CA LYS A 103 -3.88 47.78 -2.97
C LYS A 103 -3.84 49.01 -3.89
N ALA A 104 -4.28 48.87 -5.13
CA ALA A 104 -4.38 50.01 -6.06
C ALA A 104 -5.30 51.12 -5.52
N THR A 105 -6.40 50.74 -4.87
CA THR A 105 -7.31 51.68 -4.21
C THR A 105 -6.61 52.42 -3.07
N LEU A 106 -5.89 51.69 -2.21
CA LEU A 106 -5.09 52.26 -1.12
C LEU A 106 -4.01 53.23 -1.61
N GLU A 107 -3.33 52.89 -2.70
CA GLU A 107 -2.28 53.74 -3.31
C GLU A 107 -2.84 55.05 -3.88
N SER A 108 -4.08 55.03 -4.37
CA SER A 108 -4.77 56.21 -4.91
C SER A 108 -5.62 57.00 -3.89
N ALA A 109 -5.80 56.47 -2.67
CA ALA A 109 -6.71 57.03 -1.67
C ALA A 109 -6.23 58.39 -1.12
N SER A 110 -7.19 59.29 -0.87
CA SER A 110 -6.89 60.56 -0.20
C SER A 110 -6.56 60.36 1.28
N LYS A 111 -5.99 61.38 1.94
CA LYS A 111 -5.67 61.34 3.38
C LYS A 111 -6.87 60.98 4.27
N LYS A 112 -8.09 61.34 3.87
CA LYS A 112 -9.32 61.07 4.65
C LYS A 112 -9.84 59.65 4.48
N GLU A 113 -9.57 59.02 3.34
CA GLU A 113 -10.06 57.67 2.98
C GLU A 113 -9.05 56.58 3.31
N LYS A 114 -7.78 56.96 3.53
CA LYS A 114 -6.66 56.03 3.70
C LYS A 114 -6.88 54.96 4.77
N ALA A 115 -7.50 55.29 5.90
CA ALA A 115 -7.76 54.33 6.96
C ALA A 115 -8.73 53.21 6.53
N VAL A 116 -9.76 53.57 5.76
CA VAL A 116 -10.74 52.60 5.24
C VAL A 116 -10.11 51.74 4.15
N ALA A 117 -9.38 52.35 3.22
CA ALA A 117 -8.68 51.62 2.16
C ALA A 117 -7.60 50.66 2.71
N GLN A 118 -6.91 51.06 3.80
CA GLN A 118 -5.96 50.19 4.48
C GLN A 118 -6.67 48.98 5.10
N SER A 119 -7.77 49.21 5.81
CA SER A 119 -8.54 48.10 6.40
C SER A 119 -9.09 47.13 5.36
N ASP A 120 -9.50 47.60 4.17
CA ASP A 120 -9.93 46.71 3.10
C ASP A 120 -8.74 45.92 2.53
N PHE A 121 -7.61 46.57 2.27
CA PHE A 121 -6.39 45.88 1.85
C PHE A 121 -5.97 44.80 2.84
N ASP A 122 -5.87 45.10 4.14
CA ASP A 122 -5.47 44.15 5.18
C ASP A 122 -6.42 42.93 5.23
N ALA A 123 -7.73 43.17 5.03
CA ALA A 123 -8.72 42.11 4.97
C ALA A 123 -8.55 41.22 3.72
N LYS A 124 -8.24 41.81 2.55
CA LYS A 124 -7.98 41.05 1.32
C LYS A 124 -6.64 40.32 1.36
N GLU A 125 -5.62 40.92 1.95
CA GLU A 125 -4.31 40.29 2.19
C GLU A 125 -4.48 39.05 3.07
N THR A 126 -5.19 39.18 4.20
CA THR A 126 -5.52 38.03 5.07
C THR A 126 -6.27 36.93 4.32
N ALA A 127 -7.26 37.29 3.48
CA ALA A 127 -8.01 36.32 2.69
C ALA A 127 -7.13 35.60 1.64
N TYR A 128 -6.20 36.33 1.01
CA TYR A 128 -5.24 35.77 0.07
C TYR A 128 -4.27 34.81 0.78
N GLU A 129 -3.73 35.18 1.94
CA GLU A 129 -2.85 34.31 2.72
C GLU A 129 -3.55 33.00 3.12
N GLN A 130 -4.79 33.07 3.57
CA GLN A 130 -5.61 31.89 3.89
C GLN A 130 -5.83 31.00 2.66
N ALA A 131 -6.10 31.60 1.49
CA ALA A 131 -6.28 30.85 0.25
C ALA A 131 -4.97 30.15 -0.19
N VAL A 132 -3.83 30.84 -0.08
CA VAL A 132 -2.51 30.24 -0.36
C VAL A 132 -2.20 29.10 0.60
N GLN A 133 -2.50 29.25 1.89
CA GLN A 133 -2.29 28.20 2.87
C GLN A 133 -3.17 26.98 2.58
N ALA A 134 -4.43 27.18 2.23
CA ALA A 134 -5.34 26.11 1.82
C ALA A 134 -4.81 25.35 0.58
N VAL A 135 -4.25 26.05 -0.41
CA VAL A 135 -3.59 25.42 -1.57
C VAL A 135 -2.40 24.56 -1.14
N LYS A 136 -1.53 25.07 -0.25
CA LYS A 136 -0.37 24.31 0.25
C LYS A 136 -0.79 23.05 0.99
N ASP A 137 -1.79 23.14 1.86
CA ASP A 137 -2.23 21.98 2.63
C ASP A 137 -2.96 20.96 1.76
N GLN A 138 -3.79 21.40 0.80
CA GLN A 138 -4.41 20.49 -0.15
C GLN A 138 -3.38 19.85 -1.10
N GLN A 139 -2.28 20.53 -1.43
CA GLN A 139 -1.19 19.93 -2.21
C GLN A 139 -0.53 18.77 -1.46
N LYS A 140 -0.38 18.86 -0.12
CA LYS A 140 0.12 17.74 0.70
C LYS A 140 -0.84 16.56 0.65
N VAL A 141 -2.15 16.82 0.77
CA VAL A 141 -3.20 15.78 0.65
C VAL A 141 -3.10 15.06 -0.69
N LEU A 142 -2.97 15.81 -1.79
CA LEU A 142 -2.80 15.22 -3.12
C LEU A 142 -1.53 14.36 -3.22
N ASN A 143 -0.42 14.83 -2.67
CA ASN A 143 0.84 14.09 -2.72
C ASN A 143 0.75 12.77 -1.94
N ASN A 144 0.10 12.78 -0.78
CA ASN A 144 -0.12 11.57 0.01
C ASN A 144 -1.05 10.60 -0.73
N ALA A 145 -2.19 11.07 -1.24
CA ALA A 145 -3.14 10.23 -1.97
C ALA A 145 -2.52 9.59 -3.23
N LYS A 146 -1.69 10.34 -3.96
CA LYS A 146 -0.89 9.81 -5.08
C LYS A 146 0.12 8.78 -4.61
N GLY A 147 0.83 9.04 -3.51
CA GLY A 147 1.78 8.10 -2.92
C GLY A 147 1.13 6.77 -2.56
N ASP A 148 -0.05 6.81 -1.94
CA ASP A 148 -0.81 5.62 -1.57
C ASP A 148 -1.29 4.84 -2.81
N ALA A 149 -1.85 5.55 -3.81
CA ALA A 149 -2.27 4.94 -5.08
C ALA A 149 -1.09 4.31 -5.83
N ASP A 150 0.05 5.00 -5.92
CA ASP A 150 1.26 4.51 -6.58
C ASP A 150 1.87 3.30 -5.87
N ALA A 151 1.86 3.31 -4.53
CA ALA A 151 2.32 2.17 -3.72
C ALA A 151 1.44 0.95 -3.98
N GLU A 152 0.12 1.10 -3.90
CA GLU A 152 -0.82 0.02 -4.16
C GLU A 152 -0.77 -0.46 -5.62
N ARG A 153 -0.53 0.44 -6.58
CA ARG A 153 -0.36 0.09 -8.00
C ARG A 153 0.82 -0.84 -8.18
N LYS A 154 1.96 -0.54 -7.53
CA LYS A 154 3.17 -1.40 -7.58
C LYS A 154 2.90 -2.77 -6.96
N ILE A 155 2.23 -2.82 -5.81
CA ILE A 155 1.84 -4.07 -5.13
C ILE A 155 0.93 -4.91 -6.05
N THR A 156 -0.11 -4.28 -6.61
CA THR A 156 -1.06 -4.95 -7.50
C THR A 156 -0.36 -5.46 -8.76
N ALA A 157 0.51 -4.66 -9.38
CA ALA A 157 1.26 -5.04 -10.57
C ALA A 157 2.24 -6.21 -10.33
N LEU A 158 2.87 -6.27 -9.16
CA LEU A 158 3.72 -7.41 -8.76
C LEU A 158 2.93 -8.71 -8.71
N SER A 159 1.65 -8.67 -8.32
CA SER A 159 0.79 -9.84 -8.24
C SER A 159 0.09 -10.17 -9.57
N ALA A 160 -0.64 -9.22 -10.14
CA ALA A 160 -1.56 -9.40 -11.28
C ALA A 160 -0.99 -9.00 -12.65
N SER A 161 0.32 -8.72 -12.70
CA SER A 161 1.03 -8.11 -13.83
C SER A 161 0.72 -6.63 -14.03
N ASP A 162 1.65 -5.90 -14.63
CA ASP A 162 1.47 -4.49 -14.97
C ASP A 162 0.57 -4.36 -16.20
N LEU A 163 -0.74 -4.36 -15.96
CA LEU A 163 -1.75 -4.24 -17.01
C LEU A 163 -2.11 -2.76 -17.23
N PRO A 164 -2.32 -2.33 -18.48
CA PRO A 164 -2.85 -1.00 -18.74
C PRO A 164 -4.20 -0.78 -18.05
N GLY A 165 -4.38 0.36 -17.39
CA GLY A 165 -5.62 0.75 -16.73
C GLY A 165 -5.92 0.00 -15.43
N LEU A 166 -4.92 -0.58 -14.77
CA LEU A 166 -5.06 -1.34 -13.52
C LEU A 166 -5.82 -0.56 -12.43
N GLU A 167 -5.62 0.76 -12.40
CA GLU A 167 -6.26 1.71 -11.50
C GLU A 167 -7.77 1.88 -11.70
N THR A 168 -8.30 1.43 -12.84
CA THR A 168 -9.74 1.45 -13.14
C THR A 168 -10.42 0.10 -12.91
N MET A 169 -9.62 -0.95 -12.67
CA MET A 169 -10.12 -2.32 -12.55
C MET A 169 -10.75 -2.56 -11.18
N ASP A 170 -11.86 -3.30 -11.19
CA ASP A 170 -12.43 -3.85 -9.97
C ASP A 170 -11.73 -5.15 -9.59
N GLY A 171 -11.70 -5.47 -8.31
CA GLY A 171 -11.03 -6.67 -7.86
C GLY A 171 -11.07 -6.89 -6.37
N GLU A 172 -10.47 -8.00 -5.99
CA GLU A 172 -10.28 -8.42 -4.62
C GLU A 172 -8.83 -8.81 -4.44
N TYR A 173 -8.29 -8.61 -3.24
CA TYR A 173 -7.06 -9.26 -2.84
C TYR A 173 -7.35 -10.29 -1.76
N ARG A 174 -6.58 -11.37 -1.84
CA ARG A 174 -6.48 -12.38 -0.80
C ARG A 174 -5.26 -12.09 0.02
N SER A 175 -5.38 -12.15 1.34
CA SER A 175 -4.29 -11.96 2.28
C SER A 175 -4.19 -13.14 3.21
N LYS A 176 -2.96 -13.48 3.59
CA LYS A 176 -2.71 -14.47 4.62
C LYS A 176 -1.36 -14.22 5.28
N GLU A 177 -1.25 -14.72 6.50
CA GLU A 177 -0.01 -14.71 7.27
C GLU A 177 0.53 -16.14 7.35
N VAL A 178 1.81 -16.33 7.10
CA VAL A 178 2.47 -17.65 7.22
C VAL A 178 3.56 -17.55 8.26
N VAL A 179 3.50 -18.42 9.25
CA VAL A 179 4.58 -18.53 10.24
C VAL A 179 5.65 -19.42 9.66
N VAL A 180 6.85 -18.87 9.52
CA VAL A 180 8.05 -19.57 9.06
C VAL A 180 9.09 -19.55 10.15
N LYS A 181 9.85 -20.63 10.27
CA LYS A 181 11.02 -20.67 11.15
C LYS A 181 12.25 -20.51 10.30
N LEU A 182 13.06 -19.51 10.62
CA LEU A 182 14.31 -19.21 9.95
C LEU A 182 15.47 -19.57 10.86
N THR A 183 16.49 -20.23 10.30
CA THR A 183 17.79 -20.39 10.93
C THR A 183 18.75 -19.41 10.28
N ILE A 184 19.24 -18.45 11.05
CA ILE A 184 20.08 -17.34 10.58
C ILE A 184 21.47 -17.50 11.18
N LYS A 185 22.51 -17.41 10.34
CA LYS A 185 23.92 -17.38 10.77
C LYS A 185 24.30 -15.95 11.17
N LYS A 186 24.69 -15.75 12.42
CA LYS A 186 25.20 -14.49 12.97
C LYS A 186 26.65 -14.24 12.55
N GLU A 187 27.15 -13.04 12.81
CA GLU A 187 28.54 -12.65 12.50
C GLU A 187 29.57 -13.48 13.27
N ASP A 188 29.24 -13.92 14.48
CA ASP A 188 30.04 -14.83 15.33
C ASP A 188 29.96 -16.31 14.89
N GLU A 189 29.43 -16.56 13.70
CA GLU A 189 29.17 -17.87 13.12
C GLU A 189 28.16 -18.77 13.87
N THR A 190 27.56 -18.27 14.95
CA THR A 190 26.50 -18.99 15.65
C THR A 190 25.20 -18.99 14.82
N GLN A 191 24.37 -20.01 15.04
CA GLN A 191 23.07 -20.13 14.38
C GLN A 191 21.96 -19.85 15.38
N GLU A 192 21.01 -19.01 14.97
CA GLU A 192 19.82 -18.72 15.76
C GLU A 192 18.58 -19.10 14.96
N ALA A 193 17.71 -19.90 15.58
CA ALA A 193 16.42 -20.25 15.02
C ALA A 193 15.33 -19.36 15.61
N LYS A 194 14.61 -18.62 14.75
CA LYS A 194 13.54 -17.71 15.14
C LYS A 194 12.33 -17.88 14.23
N ASN A 195 11.15 -17.69 14.80
CA ASN A 195 9.92 -17.66 14.02
C ASN A 195 9.68 -16.24 13.47
N TYR A 196 9.17 -16.18 12.26
CA TYR A 196 8.81 -14.98 11.54
C TYR A 196 7.40 -15.13 10.99
N VAL A 197 6.66 -14.03 10.95
CA VAL A 197 5.38 -13.93 10.26
C VAL A 197 5.63 -13.30 8.90
N VAL A 198 5.30 -14.03 7.83
CA VAL A 198 5.35 -13.56 6.45
C VAL A 198 3.93 -13.19 6.03
N THR A 199 3.71 -11.91 5.75
CA THR A 199 2.42 -11.43 5.23
C THR A 199 2.45 -11.56 3.71
N MET A 200 1.47 -12.26 3.14
CA MET A 200 1.39 -12.51 1.71
C MET A 200 0.07 -11.99 1.14
N ARG A 201 0.11 -11.49 -0.11
CA ARG A 201 -1.09 -11.06 -0.84
C ARG A 201 -1.14 -11.63 -2.25
N SER A 202 -2.34 -11.81 -2.78
CA SER A 202 -2.60 -12.17 -4.19
C SER A 202 -3.82 -11.40 -4.68
N TYR A 203 -3.72 -10.76 -5.84
CA TYR A 203 -4.79 -9.93 -6.40
C TYR A 203 -5.55 -10.68 -7.48
N LYS A 204 -6.87 -10.51 -7.49
CA LYS A 204 -7.75 -10.94 -8.57
C LYS A 204 -8.41 -9.69 -9.14
N MET A 205 -7.98 -9.28 -10.32
CA MET A 205 -8.46 -8.06 -10.99
C MET A 205 -9.35 -8.41 -12.17
N VAL A 206 -10.37 -7.60 -12.42
CA VAL A 206 -11.30 -7.75 -13.53
C VAL A 206 -11.23 -6.49 -14.39
N ASN A 207 -10.90 -6.67 -15.66
CA ASN A 207 -10.87 -5.57 -16.60
C ASN A 207 -12.33 -5.20 -16.99
N PRO A 208 -12.78 -3.95 -16.75
CA PRO A 208 -14.16 -3.57 -16.99
C PRO A 208 -14.53 -3.52 -18.48
N ALA A 209 -13.57 -3.24 -19.37
CA ALA A 209 -13.82 -3.14 -20.81
C ALA A 209 -13.94 -4.51 -21.50
N THR A 210 -13.25 -5.53 -20.99
CA THR A 210 -13.18 -6.86 -21.63
C THR A 210 -13.82 -7.97 -20.80
N GLY A 211 -14.15 -7.72 -19.53
CA GLY A 211 -14.61 -8.74 -18.58
C GLY A 211 -13.54 -9.77 -18.19
N ARG A 212 -12.31 -9.67 -18.71
CA ARG A 212 -11.25 -10.65 -18.47
C ARG A 212 -10.76 -10.54 -17.03
N THR A 213 -10.72 -11.68 -16.34
CA THR A 213 -10.15 -11.79 -14.99
C THR A 213 -8.65 -12.12 -15.07
N SER A 214 -7.82 -11.31 -14.42
CA SER A 214 -6.43 -11.64 -14.10
C SER A 214 -6.36 -12.22 -12.69
N ARG A 215 -5.80 -13.43 -12.54
CA ARG A 215 -5.49 -14.02 -11.23
C ARG A 215 -4.01 -13.87 -10.98
N GLY A 216 -3.68 -13.01 -10.04
CA GLY A 216 -2.31 -12.72 -9.68
C GLY A 216 -1.67 -13.81 -8.83
N LYS A 217 -0.34 -13.90 -8.94
CA LYS A 217 0.48 -14.76 -8.08
C LYS A 217 0.52 -14.20 -6.65
N TRP A 218 0.80 -15.07 -5.69
CA TRP A 218 1.13 -14.60 -4.35
C TRP A 218 2.45 -13.83 -4.35
N ILE A 219 2.48 -12.74 -3.59
CA ILE A 219 3.65 -11.91 -3.33
C ILE A 219 3.83 -11.75 -1.83
N ILE A 220 5.06 -11.46 -1.42
CA ILE A 220 5.40 -11.20 -0.02
C ILE A 220 5.33 -9.70 0.22
N MET A 221 4.51 -9.29 1.18
CA MET A 221 4.38 -7.89 1.57
C MET A 221 5.56 -7.50 2.44
N HIS A 222 5.71 -8.20 3.56
CA HIS A 222 6.78 -7.99 4.52
C HIS A 222 6.98 -9.28 5.33
N MET A 223 8.09 -9.31 6.07
CA MET A 223 8.43 -10.39 6.99
C MET A 223 8.96 -9.77 8.29
N GLN A 224 8.38 -10.17 9.42
CA GLN A 224 8.73 -9.65 10.74
C GLN A 224 8.90 -10.79 11.76
N PRO A 225 9.76 -10.62 12.78
CA PRO A 225 9.85 -11.60 13.86
C PRO A 225 8.47 -11.83 14.48
N GLN A 226 8.14 -13.09 14.77
CA GLN A 226 6.93 -13.40 15.54
C GLN A 226 7.15 -12.86 16.95
N GLY A 227 6.31 -11.89 17.37
CA GLY A 227 6.36 -11.36 18.72
C GLY A 227 6.32 -12.50 19.74
N THR A 228 7.24 -12.46 20.71
CA THR A 228 7.28 -13.36 21.87
C THR A 228 6.11 -13.12 22.79
#